data_AF-A0AAN9B2R5-F1
#
_entry.id   AF-A0AAN9B2R5-F1
#
_cell.length_a   1.000
_cell.length_b   1.000
_cell.length_c   1.000
_cell.angle_alpha   90.00
_cell.angle_beta   90.00
_cell.angle_gamma   90.00
#
_symmetry.space_group_name_H-M   'P 1'
#
loop_
_entity.id
_entity.type
_entity.pdbx_description
1 polymer ?
#
loop_
_entity_poly.entity_id
_entity_poly.type
_entity_poly.pdbx_seq_one_letter_code
_entity_poly.pdbx_strand_id
1 'polypeptide(L)'
;MADPPNARQYGIKVDKSNAAAIDAYVEYHRIVGDDDGGVMMSPEEYEAYKRKVIPMRIKNRIYTSYTSPSGMDCKMVGPETNCFCQHRYKQHQTDFKEIPAERPIMLPCKVSGCRCVSYHYVPLNGGQPIRCTCKHMADEHNEKAPYVCKKGGCTKCTGFTSSFTCGCGAGHKEHRMMIETGEEREARGHPVGQATPYQAMGGITGFSSLAEGYMRLDPSGRGAPDEAWLDQPITSHDNPFLRENVHSIKAHQMAKGAAGLPGLDQRVFDDAEERMSAMRRPEESEMDYFERRYQERLKREKAGPSRPEITDVRPGPRKALEGPKGVKSKTSTTGASSSKR
;
A
#
# COMPACT_ATOMS: atom_id res chain seq x y z
N MET A 1 -33.57 16.04 25.87
CA MET A 1 -33.04 14.73 25.45
C MET A 1 -32.33 14.17 26.66
N ALA A 2 -32.86 13.11 27.25
CA ALA A 2 -32.30 12.50 28.46
C ALA A 2 -31.07 11.68 28.08
N ASP A 3 -29.95 11.90 28.78
CA ASP A 3 -28.74 11.09 28.63
C ASP A 3 -29.03 9.61 28.94
N PRO A 4 -28.48 8.67 28.17
CA PRO A 4 -28.72 7.24 28.40
C PRO A 4 -28.12 6.81 29.75
N PRO A 5 -28.88 6.09 30.59
CA PRO A 5 -28.40 5.59 31.87
C PRO A 5 -27.52 4.34 31.65
N ASN A 6 -26.40 4.25 32.38
CA ASN A 6 -25.45 3.13 32.47
C ASN A 6 -24.30 3.05 31.47
N ALA A 7 -23.52 4.13 31.33
CA ALA A 7 -22.08 3.97 31.11
C ALA A 7 -21.39 3.78 32.48
N ARG A 8 -21.51 2.60 33.09
CA ARG A 8 -20.61 2.22 34.19
C ARG A 8 -19.22 2.07 33.60
N GLN A 9 -18.43 3.15 33.59
CA GLN A 9 -16.98 3.05 33.41
C GLN A 9 -16.48 2.17 34.55
N TYR A 10 -16.17 0.91 34.24
CA TYR A 10 -15.45 0.05 35.16
C TYR A 10 -14.09 0.72 35.39
N GLY A 11 -13.94 1.42 36.51
CA GLY A 11 -12.70 2.07 36.92
C GLY A 11 -11.64 1.05 37.33
N ILE A 12 -11.26 0.16 36.40
CA ILE A 12 -10.25 -0.87 36.59
C ILE A 12 -8.92 -0.14 36.74
N LYS A 13 -8.42 -0.09 37.99
CA LYS A 13 -7.10 0.45 38.29
C LYS A 13 -6.07 -0.65 38.07
N VAL A 14 -5.24 -0.47 37.05
CA VAL A 14 -4.14 -1.38 36.73
C VAL A 14 -2.88 -0.87 37.43
N ASP A 15 -2.39 -1.62 38.41
CA ASP A 15 -1.06 -1.40 39.01
C ASP A 15 0.04 -1.94 38.09
N LYS A 16 1.30 -1.62 38.40
CA LYS A 16 2.45 -1.98 37.55
C LYS A 16 2.60 -3.51 37.34
N SER A 17 2.24 -4.32 38.34
CA SER A 17 2.32 -5.77 38.22
C SER A 17 1.25 -6.30 37.27
N ASN A 18 0.02 -5.77 37.39
CA ASN A 18 -1.06 -6.11 36.47
C ASN A 18 -0.80 -5.60 35.05
N ALA A 19 -0.10 -4.47 34.86
CA ALA A 19 0.33 -4.00 33.54
C ALA A 19 1.29 -5.00 32.86
N ALA A 20 2.30 -5.50 33.59
CA ALA A 20 3.23 -6.50 33.06
C ALA A 20 2.54 -7.81 32.69
N ALA A 21 1.55 -8.25 33.49
CA ALA A 21 0.75 -9.44 33.19
C ALA A 21 -0.11 -9.25 31.92
N ILE A 22 -0.67 -8.05 31.72
CA ILE A 22 -1.42 -7.70 30.51
C ILE A 22 -0.49 -7.75 29.29
N ASP A 23 0.69 -7.15 29.38
CA ASP A 23 1.67 -7.14 28.29
C ASP A 23 2.11 -8.56 27.90
N ALA A 24 2.38 -9.40 28.91
CA ALA A 24 2.71 -10.81 28.70
C ALA A 24 1.58 -11.58 28.02
N TYR A 25 0.32 -11.34 28.40
CA TYR A 25 -0.84 -11.95 27.75
C TYR A 25 -1.02 -11.47 26.30
N VAL A 26 -0.79 -10.17 26.04
CA VAL A 26 -0.85 -9.62 24.68
C VAL A 26 0.25 -10.22 23.79
N GLU A 27 1.45 -10.39 24.32
CA GLU A 27 2.54 -11.07 23.60
C GLU A 27 2.19 -12.53 23.32
N TYR A 28 1.68 -13.26 24.33
CA TYR A 28 1.17 -14.61 24.18
C TYR A 28 0.14 -14.71 23.06
N HIS A 29 -0.88 -13.86 23.08
CA HIS A 29 -1.93 -13.85 22.05
C HIS A 29 -1.39 -13.48 20.65
N ARG A 30 -0.35 -12.65 20.53
CA ARG A 30 0.27 -12.33 19.23
C ARG A 30 1.11 -13.47 18.66
N ILE A 31 1.72 -14.28 19.52
CA ILE A 31 2.56 -15.41 19.12
C ILE A 31 1.70 -16.67 18.90
N VAL A 32 0.76 -16.96 19.78
CA VAL A 32 -0.08 -18.16 19.70
C VAL A 32 -1.30 -17.93 18.81
N GLY A 33 -1.88 -16.73 18.84
CA GLY A 33 -3.10 -16.42 18.09
C GLY A 33 -4.25 -17.35 18.47
N ASP A 34 -4.90 -17.94 17.47
CA ASP A 34 -6.05 -18.85 17.67
C ASP A 34 -5.60 -20.34 17.74
N ASP A 35 -4.29 -20.64 17.79
CA ASP A 35 -3.77 -22.02 17.78
C ASP A 35 -3.96 -22.75 19.12
N ASP A 36 -4.33 -22.04 20.19
CA ASP A 36 -4.60 -22.59 21.52
C ASP A 36 -6.00 -23.24 21.64
N GLY A 37 -6.83 -23.12 20.60
CA GLY A 37 -8.19 -23.66 20.59
C GLY A 37 -9.10 -23.03 21.66
N GLY A 38 -8.73 -21.86 22.20
CA GLY A 38 -9.46 -21.17 23.26
C GLY A 38 -9.07 -21.59 24.69
N VAL A 39 -8.04 -22.42 24.88
CA VAL A 39 -7.52 -22.79 26.20
C VAL A 39 -6.07 -22.33 26.35
N MET A 40 -5.81 -21.45 27.31
CA MET A 40 -4.47 -20.92 27.56
C MET A 40 -3.47 -22.04 27.86
N MET A 41 -2.36 -22.06 27.11
CA MET A 41 -1.26 -22.99 27.31
C MET A 41 -0.57 -22.74 28.65
N SER A 42 -0.04 -23.80 29.27
CA SER A 42 0.84 -23.64 30.43
C SER A 42 2.14 -22.90 30.03
N PRO A 43 2.84 -22.27 30.99
CA PRO A 43 4.11 -21.59 30.71
C PRO A 43 5.15 -22.49 30.04
N GLU A 44 5.23 -23.76 30.43
CA GLU A 44 6.17 -24.73 29.87
C GLU A 44 5.82 -25.09 28.42
N GLU A 45 4.54 -25.33 28.14
CA GLU A 45 4.04 -25.57 26.78
C GLU A 45 4.25 -24.36 25.87
N TYR A 46 4.07 -23.15 26.40
CA TYR A 46 4.31 -21.91 25.66
C TYR A 46 5.78 -21.73 25.27
N GLU A 47 6.73 -22.00 26.18
CA GLU A 47 8.16 -21.96 25.86
C GLU A 47 8.54 -23.01 24.81
N ALA A 48 7.99 -24.23 24.93
CA ALA A 48 8.19 -25.28 23.93
C ALA A 48 7.61 -24.88 22.55
N TYR A 49 6.43 -24.26 22.54
CA TYR A 49 5.80 -23.72 21.33
C TYR A 49 6.68 -22.65 20.67
N LYS A 50 7.19 -21.68 21.46
CA LYS A 50 8.10 -20.63 20.97
C LYS A 50 9.34 -21.20 20.30
N ARG A 51 10.01 -22.16 20.96
CA ARG A 51 11.22 -22.81 20.42
C ARG A 51 10.99 -23.50 19.08
N LYS A 52 9.78 -24.02 18.85
CA LYS A 52 9.41 -24.71 17.62
C LYS A 52 8.97 -23.74 16.52
N VAL A 53 8.12 -22.78 16.86
CA VAL A 53 7.38 -21.97 15.88
C VAL A 53 8.12 -20.71 15.46
N ILE A 54 8.88 -20.08 16.36
CA ILE A 54 9.61 -18.84 16.05
C ILE A 54 10.65 -19.07 14.93
N PRO A 55 11.54 -20.08 14.99
CA PRO A 55 12.52 -20.31 13.92
C PRO A 55 11.84 -20.63 12.59
N MET A 56 10.75 -21.42 12.63
CA MET A 56 9.97 -21.78 11.45
C MET A 56 9.35 -20.54 10.80
N ARG A 57 8.73 -19.64 11.58
CA ARG A 57 8.12 -18.41 11.07
C ARG A 57 9.14 -17.43 10.53
N ILE A 58 10.32 -17.34 11.14
CA ILE A 58 11.38 -16.46 10.65
C ILE A 58 11.90 -16.96 9.29
N LYS A 59 12.12 -18.27 9.16
CA LYS A 59 12.63 -18.87 7.92
C LYS A 59 11.59 -18.91 6.80
N ASN A 60 10.38 -19.37 7.11
CA ASN A 60 9.33 -19.65 6.13
C ASN A 60 8.21 -18.61 6.17
N ARG A 61 8.55 -17.35 6.39
CA ARG A 61 7.57 -16.26 6.40
C ARG A 61 6.97 -16.08 5.01
N ILE A 62 5.63 -16.08 4.94
CA ILE A 62 4.89 -15.77 3.72
C ILE A 62 4.45 -14.31 3.72
N TYR A 63 4.74 -13.63 2.62
CA TYR A 63 4.31 -12.28 2.34
C TYR A 63 3.08 -12.31 1.46
N THR A 64 2.00 -11.72 1.95
CA THR A 64 0.72 -11.66 1.23
C THR A 64 0.35 -10.21 0.98
N SER A 65 0.15 -9.85 -0.28
CA SER A 65 -0.26 -8.51 -0.70
C SER A 65 -1.32 -8.56 -1.79
N TYR A 66 -2.15 -7.53 -1.86
CA TYR A 66 -3.08 -7.28 -2.96
C TYR A 66 -2.41 -6.32 -3.93
N THR A 67 -2.04 -6.80 -5.12
CA THR A 67 -1.15 -6.07 -6.03
C THR A 67 -1.87 -5.63 -7.29
N SER A 68 -1.58 -4.41 -7.74
CA SER A 68 -2.01 -3.92 -9.05
C SER A 68 -1.22 -4.58 -10.19
N PRO A 69 -1.70 -4.53 -11.44
CA PRO A 69 -0.97 -5.01 -12.62
C PRO A 69 0.39 -4.38 -12.80
N SER A 70 0.50 -3.11 -12.41
CA SER A 70 1.75 -2.39 -12.51
C SER A 70 2.80 -2.96 -11.53
N GLY A 71 2.40 -3.76 -10.53
CA GLY A 71 3.30 -4.41 -9.55
C GLY A 71 3.37 -3.71 -8.19
N MET A 72 2.42 -2.83 -7.87
CA MET A 72 2.38 -2.06 -6.62
C MET A 72 1.57 -2.88 -5.66
N ASP A 73 2.10 -3.12 -4.47
CA ASP A 73 1.30 -3.65 -3.40
C ASP A 73 0.27 -2.57 -3.02
N CYS A 74 -1.00 -2.69 -3.41
CA CYS A 74 -2.04 -1.72 -3.07
C CYS A 74 -2.52 -1.88 -1.63
N LYS A 75 -2.52 -3.11 -1.12
CA LYS A 75 -2.77 -3.41 0.30
C LYS A 75 -1.83 -4.49 0.80
N MET A 76 -1.17 -4.24 1.92
CA MET A 76 -0.47 -5.28 2.67
C MET A 76 -1.48 -6.03 3.56
N VAL A 77 -1.50 -7.35 3.46
CA VAL A 77 -2.38 -8.20 4.25
C VAL A 77 -1.76 -8.39 5.62
N GLY A 78 -2.57 -8.19 6.67
CA GLY A 78 -2.17 -8.34 8.07
C GLY A 78 -3.05 -9.34 8.82
N PRO A 79 -2.72 -9.66 10.08
CA PRO A 79 -3.37 -10.73 10.83
C PRO A 79 -4.88 -10.52 10.99
N GLU A 80 -5.29 -9.25 11.17
CA GLU A 80 -6.69 -8.86 11.39
C GLU A 80 -7.45 -8.53 10.09
N THR A 81 -6.79 -8.58 8.93
CA THR A 81 -7.46 -8.28 7.65
C THR A 81 -8.37 -9.43 7.21
N ASN A 82 -9.57 -9.07 6.73
CA ASN A 82 -10.60 -10.04 6.38
C ASN A 82 -10.36 -10.62 4.98
N CYS A 83 -10.55 -11.93 4.89
CA CYS A 83 -10.70 -12.67 3.64
C CYS A 83 -12.11 -12.51 3.08
N PHE A 84 -12.32 -12.89 1.82
CA PHE A 84 -13.62 -13.04 1.18
C PHE A 84 -14.58 -13.92 2.00
N CYS A 85 -14.05 -14.95 2.68
CA CYS A 85 -14.84 -15.81 3.56
C CYS A 85 -15.19 -15.17 4.92
N GLN A 86 -14.91 -13.88 5.11
CA GLN A 86 -15.12 -13.09 6.33
C GLN A 86 -14.26 -13.49 7.55
N HIS A 87 -13.46 -14.53 7.43
CA HIS A 87 -12.46 -14.90 8.44
C HIS A 87 -11.18 -14.08 8.28
N ARG A 88 -10.45 -13.92 9.38
CA ARG A 88 -9.23 -13.12 9.45
C ARG A 88 -8.05 -13.87 8.83
N TYR A 89 -7.03 -13.15 8.38
CA TYR A 89 -5.82 -13.76 7.83
C TYR A 89 -5.13 -14.72 8.82
N LYS A 90 -5.11 -14.40 10.12
CA LYS A 90 -4.59 -15.30 11.18
C LYS A 90 -5.29 -16.66 11.27
N GLN A 91 -6.55 -16.72 10.79
CA GLN A 91 -7.36 -17.93 10.76
C GLN A 91 -7.15 -18.74 9.48
N HIS A 92 -6.23 -18.34 8.59
CA HIS A 92 -5.81 -19.10 7.43
C HIS A 92 -4.47 -19.79 7.71
N GLN A 93 -4.15 -20.83 6.93
CA GLN A 93 -2.87 -21.51 7.03
C GLN A 93 -1.76 -20.61 6.48
N THR A 94 -1.07 -19.89 7.37
CA THR A 94 0.07 -19.02 7.04
C THR A 94 1.42 -19.63 7.39
N ASP A 95 1.43 -20.61 8.29
CA ASP A 95 2.63 -21.21 8.85
C ASP A 95 2.92 -22.54 8.13
N PHE A 96 4.05 -22.60 7.43
CA PHE A 96 4.48 -23.77 6.67
C PHE A 96 5.83 -24.28 7.20
N LYS A 97 5.95 -25.59 7.38
CA LYS A 97 7.25 -26.23 7.70
C LYS A 97 8.17 -26.28 6.48
N GLU A 98 7.58 -26.55 5.32
CA GLU A 98 8.22 -26.52 4.02
C GLU A 98 7.29 -25.75 3.08
N ILE A 99 7.84 -24.81 2.33
CA ILE A 99 7.06 -23.95 1.46
C ILE A 99 6.72 -24.76 0.20
N PRO A 100 5.45 -24.82 -0.22
CA PRO A 100 5.08 -25.46 -1.48
C PRO A 100 5.82 -24.86 -2.67
N ALA A 101 6.35 -25.72 -3.55
CA ALA A 101 7.02 -25.28 -4.78
C ALA A 101 6.02 -24.78 -5.84
N GLU A 102 4.78 -25.28 -5.80
CA GLU A 102 3.73 -24.90 -6.72
C GLU A 102 3.20 -23.48 -6.42
N ARG A 103 2.99 -22.70 -7.48
CA ARG A 103 2.48 -21.32 -7.41
C ARG A 103 1.10 -21.22 -8.04
N PRO A 104 0.16 -20.47 -7.45
CA PRO A 104 0.25 -19.69 -6.20
C PRO A 104 0.20 -20.56 -4.93
N ILE A 105 0.84 -20.10 -3.84
CA ILE A 105 0.75 -20.78 -2.53
C ILE A 105 -0.67 -20.64 -2.00
N MET A 106 -1.34 -21.77 -1.78
CA MET A 106 -2.71 -21.79 -1.28
C MET A 106 -2.73 -21.60 0.23
N LEU A 107 -3.55 -20.66 0.70
CA LEU A 107 -3.72 -20.37 2.13
C LEU A 107 -5.15 -20.75 2.56
N PRO A 108 -5.45 -22.03 2.79
CA PRO A 108 -6.80 -22.47 3.17
C PRO A 108 -7.21 -21.94 4.55
N CYS A 109 -8.51 -21.76 4.76
CA CYS A 109 -9.04 -21.32 6.06
C CYS A 109 -9.08 -22.49 7.06
N LYS A 110 -8.64 -22.25 8.30
CA LYS A 110 -8.63 -23.23 9.40
C LYS A 110 -9.95 -23.29 10.19
N VAL A 111 -10.87 -22.35 9.95
CA VAL A 111 -12.15 -22.30 10.67
C VAL A 111 -13.04 -23.48 10.26
N SER A 112 -13.62 -24.16 11.24
CA SER A 112 -14.48 -25.33 11.02
C SER A 112 -15.66 -24.99 10.12
N GLY A 113 -15.86 -25.79 9.07
CA GLY A 113 -16.96 -25.62 8.10
C GLY A 113 -16.72 -24.56 7.00
N CYS A 114 -15.64 -23.78 7.08
CA CYS A 114 -15.25 -22.84 6.03
C CYS A 114 -14.73 -23.59 4.80
N ARG A 115 -15.17 -23.18 3.61
CA ARG A 115 -14.84 -23.86 2.34
C ARG A 115 -13.83 -23.09 1.48
N CYS A 116 -13.22 -22.07 2.06
CA CYS A 116 -12.19 -21.22 1.46
C CYS A 116 -10.91 -22.02 1.16
N VAL A 117 -10.49 -22.04 -0.10
CA VAL A 117 -9.29 -22.77 -0.56
C VAL A 117 -8.02 -21.91 -0.44
N SER A 118 -8.13 -20.61 -0.69
CA SER A 118 -7.01 -19.68 -0.59
C SER A 118 -7.49 -18.31 -0.16
N TYR A 119 -6.64 -17.60 0.58
CA TYR A 119 -6.92 -16.25 1.06
C TYR A 119 -7.14 -15.28 -0.10
N HIS A 120 -8.24 -14.53 -0.04
CA HIS A 120 -8.62 -13.55 -1.05
C HIS A 120 -9.07 -12.26 -0.39
N TYR A 121 -8.35 -11.17 -0.61
CA TYR A 121 -8.70 -9.86 -0.07
C TYR A 121 -9.79 -9.17 -0.91
N VAL A 122 -10.73 -8.53 -0.24
CA VAL A 122 -11.73 -7.66 -0.87
C VAL A 122 -11.53 -6.24 -0.34
N PRO A 123 -11.24 -5.25 -1.20
CA PRO A 123 -11.07 -3.89 -0.72
C PRO A 123 -12.38 -3.31 -0.20
N LEU A 124 -12.25 -2.37 0.74
CA LEU A 124 -13.34 -1.56 1.25
C LEU A 124 -13.29 -0.20 0.56
N ASN A 125 -14.46 0.37 0.29
CA ASN A 125 -14.55 1.75 -0.15
C ASN A 125 -14.73 2.64 1.09
N GLY A 126 -13.61 3.12 1.63
CA GLY A 126 -13.57 3.71 2.97
C GLY A 126 -13.91 2.66 4.03
N GLY A 127 -15.06 2.82 4.70
CA GLY A 127 -15.57 1.83 5.66
C GLY A 127 -16.62 0.87 5.09
N GLN A 128 -17.06 1.06 3.84
CA GLN A 128 -18.17 0.31 3.28
C GLN A 128 -17.68 -0.87 2.42
N PRO A 129 -18.29 -2.06 2.54
CA PRO A 129 -17.97 -3.17 1.65
C PRO A 129 -18.33 -2.83 0.20
N ILE A 130 -17.46 -3.21 -0.73
CA ILE A 130 -17.73 -3.01 -2.16
C ILE A 130 -18.83 -3.97 -2.65
N ARG A 131 -19.60 -3.50 -3.64
CA ARG A 131 -20.67 -4.27 -4.25
C ARG A 131 -20.17 -5.02 -5.48
N CYS A 132 -20.73 -6.20 -5.68
CA CYS A 132 -20.62 -6.93 -6.92
C CYS A 132 -21.42 -6.24 -8.03
N THR A 133 -21.16 -6.55 -9.30
CA THR A 133 -21.94 -6.11 -10.48
C THR A 133 -23.40 -6.56 -10.40
N CYS A 134 -23.67 -7.64 -9.66
CA CYS A 134 -25.03 -8.07 -9.34
C CYS A 134 -25.71 -7.26 -8.23
N LYS A 135 -25.06 -6.17 -7.74
CA LYS A 135 -25.48 -5.23 -6.67
C LYS A 135 -25.45 -5.77 -5.24
N HIS A 136 -25.12 -7.04 -5.06
CA HIS A 136 -24.98 -7.70 -3.78
C HIS A 136 -23.59 -7.49 -3.17
N MET A 137 -23.52 -7.61 -1.85
CA MET A 137 -22.27 -7.46 -1.08
C MET A 137 -21.41 -8.72 -1.13
N ALA A 138 -20.12 -8.61 -0.81
CA ALA A 138 -19.18 -9.74 -0.88
C ALA A 138 -19.57 -10.91 0.05
N ASP A 139 -20.17 -10.60 1.21
CA ASP A 139 -20.71 -11.56 2.17
C ASP A 139 -21.88 -12.41 1.63
N GLU A 140 -22.67 -11.87 0.70
CA GLU A 140 -23.77 -12.57 0.02
C GLU A 140 -23.30 -13.55 -1.07
N HIS A 141 -21.99 -13.80 -1.19
CA HIS A 141 -21.40 -14.70 -2.18
C HIS A 141 -20.80 -15.97 -1.55
N ASN A 142 -20.50 -16.95 -2.39
CA ASN A 142 -19.83 -18.17 -1.97
C ASN A 142 -18.35 -17.91 -1.67
N GLU A 143 -17.80 -18.63 -0.70
CA GLU A 143 -16.39 -18.54 -0.27
C GLU A 143 -15.43 -19.20 -1.26
N LYS A 144 -15.97 -19.99 -2.19
CA LYS A 144 -15.21 -20.64 -3.25
C LYS A 144 -15.25 -19.80 -4.51
N ALA A 145 -14.08 -19.60 -5.12
CA ALA A 145 -13.97 -19.09 -6.49
C ALA A 145 -14.86 -19.92 -7.44
N PRO A 146 -15.61 -19.29 -8.36
CA PRO A 146 -15.55 -17.88 -8.78
C PRO A 146 -16.34 -16.89 -7.90
N TYR A 147 -16.72 -17.30 -6.67
CA TYR A 147 -17.46 -16.49 -5.70
C TYR A 147 -18.84 -16.09 -6.23
N VAL A 148 -19.68 -17.08 -6.56
CA VAL A 148 -21.04 -16.86 -7.08
C VAL A 148 -21.98 -16.36 -5.98
N CYS A 149 -22.89 -15.45 -6.31
CA CYS A 149 -23.89 -14.95 -5.38
C CYS A 149 -24.82 -16.07 -4.89
N LYS A 150 -25.04 -16.15 -3.58
CA LYS A 150 -25.94 -17.13 -2.94
C LYS A 150 -27.38 -16.64 -2.85
N LYS A 151 -27.64 -15.37 -3.16
CA LYS A 151 -28.97 -14.77 -2.98
C LYS A 151 -29.96 -15.33 -4.00
N GLY A 152 -31.11 -15.79 -3.51
CA GLY A 152 -32.20 -16.29 -4.35
C GLY A 152 -32.62 -15.26 -5.40
N GLY A 153 -32.69 -15.68 -6.66
CA GLY A 153 -33.05 -14.83 -7.80
C GLY A 153 -31.88 -14.10 -8.48
N CYS A 154 -30.64 -14.23 -7.99
CA CYS A 154 -29.48 -13.64 -8.63
C CYS A 154 -28.92 -14.55 -9.75
N THR A 155 -29.46 -14.42 -10.96
CA THR A 155 -29.05 -15.25 -12.12
C THR A 155 -27.91 -14.64 -12.95
N LYS A 156 -27.66 -13.33 -12.81
CA LYS A 156 -26.67 -12.59 -13.62
C LYS A 156 -25.25 -12.64 -13.03
N CYS A 157 -25.06 -13.27 -11.88
CA CYS A 157 -23.75 -13.35 -11.22
C CYS A 157 -23.02 -14.61 -11.66
N THR A 158 -21.96 -14.46 -12.45
CA THR A 158 -21.03 -15.55 -12.81
C THR A 158 -19.85 -15.64 -11.85
N GLY A 159 -19.62 -14.59 -11.06
CA GLY A 159 -18.58 -14.51 -10.05
C GLY A 159 -18.46 -13.09 -9.50
N PHE A 160 -17.80 -12.96 -8.35
CA PHE A 160 -17.66 -11.66 -7.70
C PHE A 160 -16.82 -10.72 -8.58
N THR A 161 -17.44 -9.62 -9.00
CA THR A 161 -16.80 -8.58 -9.81
C THR A 161 -17.30 -7.26 -9.30
N SER A 162 -16.42 -6.29 -9.06
CA SER A 162 -16.84 -4.94 -8.69
C SER A 162 -16.38 -3.92 -9.72
N SER A 163 -17.16 -2.85 -9.89
CA SER A 163 -16.75 -1.62 -10.59
C SER A 163 -15.91 -0.70 -9.69
N PHE A 164 -15.45 -1.20 -8.54
CA PHE A 164 -14.55 -0.48 -7.66
C PHE A 164 -13.21 -0.20 -8.35
N THR A 165 -12.79 1.06 -8.25
CA THR A 165 -11.48 1.53 -8.67
C THR A 165 -10.61 1.70 -7.43
N CYS A 166 -9.47 1.03 -7.40
CA CYS A 166 -8.51 1.17 -6.30
C CYS A 166 -7.85 2.55 -6.33
N GLY A 167 -7.30 3.02 -5.20
CA GLY A 167 -6.57 4.29 -5.13
C GLY A 167 -5.37 4.40 -6.08
N CYS A 168 -4.88 3.27 -6.61
CA CYS A 168 -3.84 3.22 -7.65
C CYS A 168 -4.37 3.49 -9.07
N GLY A 169 -5.69 3.65 -9.26
CA GLY A 169 -6.34 3.87 -10.55
C GLY A 169 -6.80 2.61 -11.28
N ALA A 170 -6.32 1.42 -10.90
CA ALA A 170 -6.69 0.15 -11.51
C ALA A 170 -8.01 -0.42 -10.97
N GLY A 171 -8.72 -1.18 -11.81
CA GLY A 171 -9.99 -1.82 -11.43
C GLY A 171 -9.80 -3.01 -10.46
N HIS A 172 -10.83 -3.37 -9.69
CA HIS A 172 -10.75 -4.50 -8.75
C HIS A 172 -10.27 -5.82 -9.40
N LYS A 173 -10.76 -6.14 -10.60
CA LYS A 173 -10.42 -7.37 -11.34
C LYS A 173 -8.96 -7.47 -11.78
N GLU A 174 -8.32 -6.33 -11.97
CA GLU A 174 -6.95 -6.24 -12.45
C GLU A 174 -5.95 -6.56 -11.34
N HIS A 175 -6.39 -6.49 -10.09
CA HIS A 175 -5.56 -6.85 -8.97
C HIS A 175 -5.55 -8.35 -8.75
N ARG A 176 -4.43 -8.85 -8.24
CA ARG A 176 -4.27 -10.24 -7.82
C ARG A 176 -3.73 -10.32 -6.42
N MET A 177 -4.02 -11.43 -5.75
CA MET A 177 -3.33 -11.79 -4.53
C MET A 177 -1.94 -12.30 -4.89
N MET A 178 -0.91 -11.65 -4.36
CA MET A 178 0.47 -12.12 -4.42
C MET A 178 0.81 -12.77 -3.09
N ILE A 179 1.27 -14.00 -3.17
CA ILE A 179 1.67 -14.83 -2.03
C ILE A 179 3.07 -15.33 -2.36
N GLU A 180 4.07 -14.75 -1.70
CA GLU A 180 5.49 -14.88 -2.04
C GLU A 180 6.34 -15.16 -0.79
N THR A 181 7.51 -15.77 -0.99
CA THR A 181 8.51 -15.93 0.06
C THR A 181 9.33 -14.66 0.25
N GLY A 182 10.12 -14.58 1.33
CA GLY A 182 11.05 -13.46 1.53
C GLY A 182 12.03 -13.28 0.36
N GLU A 183 12.58 -14.38 -0.15
CA GLU A 183 13.53 -14.38 -1.28
C GLU A 183 12.89 -13.85 -2.57
N GLU A 184 11.67 -14.27 -2.88
CA GLU A 184 10.94 -13.79 -4.06
C GLU A 184 10.55 -12.33 -3.94
N ARG A 185 10.17 -11.91 -2.73
CA ARG A 185 9.84 -10.51 -2.45
C ARG A 185 11.05 -9.61 -2.64
N GLU A 186 12.21 -10.04 -2.16
CA GLU A 186 13.47 -9.33 -2.35
C GLU A 186 13.89 -9.32 -3.83
N ALA A 187 13.71 -10.43 -4.55
CA ALA A 187 13.92 -10.50 -6.00
C ALA A 187 12.98 -9.55 -6.77
N ARG A 188 11.75 -9.34 -6.27
CA ARG A 188 10.80 -8.33 -6.76
C ARG A 188 11.15 -6.90 -6.31
N GLY A 189 12.25 -6.70 -5.58
CA GLY A 189 12.70 -5.40 -5.10
C GLY A 189 11.86 -4.80 -3.98
N HIS A 190 11.05 -5.61 -3.30
CA HIS A 190 10.18 -5.15 -2.21
C HIS A 190 10.81 -5.45 -0.84
N PRO A 191 10.58 -4.61 0.18
CA PRO A 191 11.19 -4.78 1.49
C PRO A 191 10.55 -5.96 2.21
N VAL A 192 11.41 -6.74 2.87
CA VAL A 192 11.07 -7.93 3.68
C VAL A 192 10.85 -7.54 5.15
N GLY A 193 11.42 -6.41 5.58
CA GLY A 193 11.31 -5.89 6.95
C GLY A 193 12.10 -6.71 7.98
N GLN A 194 11.92 -6.37 9.27
CA GLN A 194 12.52 -7.15 10.35
C GLN A 194 11.78 -8.48 10.52
N ALA A 195 12.54 -9.54 10.82
CA ALA A 195 11.98 -10.83 11.20
C ALA A 195 11.14 -10.68 12.48
N THR A 196 9.89 -11.16 12.44
CA THR A 196 8.94 -11.06 13.54
C THR A 196 8.45 -12.45 13.96
N PRO A 197 8.30 -12.72 15.27
CA PRO A 197 7.84 -14.03 15.77
C PRO A 197 6.31 -14.21 15.72
N TYR A 198 5.58 -13.14 15.41
CA TYR A 198 4.12 -13.10 15.49
C TYR A 198 3.44 -13.90 14.38
N GLN A 199 2.27 -14.45 14.68
CA GLN A 199 1.49 -15.23 13.72
C GLN A 199 0.93 -14.33 12.61
N ALA A 200 0.94 -14.84 11.37
CA ALA A 200 0.20 -14.26 10.25
C ALA A 200 0.45 -12.76 10.01
N MET A 201 1.71 -12.29 10.16
CA MET A 201 2.08 -10.92 9.85
C MET A 201 1.88 -10.57 8.36
N GLY A 202 1.83 -11.59 7.49
CA GLY A 202 1.60 -11.45 6.06
C GLY A 202 2.57 -10.43 5.46
N GLY A 203 2.01 -9.46 4.76
CA GLY A 203 2.74 -8.40 4.08
C GLY A 203 3.21 -7.24 4.98
N ILE A 204 2.87 -7.19 6.27
CA ILE A 204 3.24 -6.04 7.12
C ILE A 204 4.72 -6.10 7.48
N THR A 205 5.51 -5.14 6.99
CA THR A 205 6.96 -5.05 7.23
C THR A 205 7.35 -3.89 8.13
N GLY A 206 6.45 -2.93 8.35
CA GLY A 206 6.64 -1.78 9.23
C GLY A 206 5.37 -0.94 9.31
N PHE A 207 5.47 0.22 9.96
CA PHE A 207 4.33 1.14 10.11
C PHE A 207 3.84 1.68 8.76
N SER A 208 4.76 1.96 7.82
CA SER A 208 4.41 2.41 6.47
C SER A 208 3.51 1.43 5.73
N SER A 209 3.70 0.11 5.95
CA SER A 209 2.90 -0.96 5.33
C SER A 209 1.41 -0.93 5.68
N LEU A 210 1.02 -0.19 6.73
CA LEU A 210 -0.39 -0.03 7.10
C LEU A 210 -1.13 0.94 6.17
N ALA A 211 -0.41 1.88 5.56
CA ALA A 211 -0.95 2.80 4.57
C ALA A 211 -1.25 2.09 3.25
N GLU A 212 -2.17 2.65 2.47
CA GLU A 212 -2.47 2.13 1.13
C GLU A 212 -1.28 2.31 0.19
N GLY A 213 -1.13 1.41 -0.78
CA GLY A 213 -0.01 1.35 -1.71
C GLY A 213 0.35 2.68 -2.35
N TYR A 214 -0.66 3.42 -2.82
CA TYR A 214 -0.45 4.69 -3.52
C TYR A 214 0.02 5.82 -2.58
N MET A 215 -0.21 5.69 -1.26
CA MET A 215 0.21 6.67 -0.25
C MET A 215 1.62 6.38 0.28
N ARG A 216 2.17 5.20 -0.01
CA ARG A 216 3.45 4.76 0.50
C ARG A 216 4.58 5.34 -0.33
N LEU A 217 5.38 6.19 0.31
CA LEU A 217 6.60 6.76 -0.27
C LEU A 217 7.79 5.80 -0.21
N ASP A 218 7.66 4.70 0.54
CA ASP A 218 8.71 3.70 0.78
C ASP A 218 8.65 2.54 -0.24
N PRO A 219 9.73 1.73 -0.36
CA PRO A 219 9.82 0.64 -1.33
C PRO A 219 8.69 -0.40 -1.23
N SER A 220 7.98 -0.45 -0.10
CA SER A 220 6.86 -1.37 0.12
C SER A 220 5.64 -1.06 -0.75
N GLY A 221 5.51 0.16 -1.28
CA GLY A 221 4.45 0.60 -2.21
C GLY A 221 4.89 0.76 -3.66
N ARG A 222 6.05 0.21 -4.03
CA ARG A 222 6.81 0.49 -5.27
C ARG A 222 7.58 1.81 -5.33
N GLY A 223 7.70 2.52 -4.21
CA GLY A 223 8.58 3.68 -4.02
C GLY A 223 8.27 4.87 -4.94
N ALA A 224 8.76 6.06 -4.57
CA ALA A 224 8.83 7.16 -5.53
C ALA A 224 9.55 6.65 -6.80
N PRO A 225 8.99 6.86 -8.00
CA PRO A 225 9.65 6.50 -9.25
C PRO A 225 11.09 7.02 -9.28
N ASP A 226 11.96 6.37 -10.04
CA ASP A 226 13.35 6.82 -10.16
C ASP A 226 13.41 8.31 -10.48
N GLU A 227 14.44 9.02 -10.00
CA GLU A 227 14.59 10.46 -10.25
C GLU A 227 14.49 10.77 -11.75
N ALA A 228 15.03 9.89 -12.59
CA ALA A 228 14.91 9.97 -14.05
C ALA A 228 13.46 9.92 -14.58
N TRP A 229 12.53 9.28 -13.88
CA TRP A 229 11.09 9.26 -14.20
C TRP A 229 10.37 10.48 -13.64
N LEU A 230 10.77 10.96 -12.45
CA LEU A 230 10.21 12.15 -11.81
C LEU A 230 10.63 13.45 -12.50
N ASP A 231 11.84 13.48 -13.07
CA ASP A 231 12.41 14.60 -13.79
C ASP A 231 11.96 14.67 -15.26
N GLN A 232 11.06 13.75 -15.68
CA GLN A 232 10.46 13.81 -17.02
C GLN A 232 9.60 15.07 -17.17
N PRO A 233 9.56 15.66 -18.38
CA PRO A 233 8.74 16.83 -18.64
C PRO A 233 7.26 16.47 -18.44
N ILE A 234 6.54 17.30 -17.68
CA ILE A 234 5.09 17.18 -17.50
C ILE A 234 4.44 17.55 -18.84
N THR A 235 3.70 16.61 -19.42
CA THR A 235 3.03 16.74 -20.72
C THR A 235 1.52 16.89 -20.58
N SER A 236 0.85 17.13 -21.70
CA SER A 236 -0.61 17.17 -21.80
C SER A 236 -1.31 15.83 -21.49
N HIS A 237 -0.58 14.71 -21.43
CA HIS A 237 -1.12 13.39 -21.10
C HIS A 237 -0.99 13.03 -19.62
N ASP A 238 -0.31 13.87 -18.84
CA ASP A 238 -0.15 13.66 -17.40
C ASP A 238 -1.40 14.06 -16.61
N ASN A 239 -1.45 13.58 -15.36
CA ASN A 239 -2.56 13.82 -14.44
C ASN A 239 -2.89 15.34 -14.38
N PRO A 240 -4.18 15.73 -14.45
CA PRO A 240 -4.60 17.14 -14.32
C PRO A 240 -3.93 17.89 -13.17
N PHE A 241 -3.71 17.22 -12.03
CA PHE A 241 -3.01 17.78 -10.88
C PHE A 241 -1.56 18.20 -11.17
N LEU A 242 -0.82 17.41 -11.97
CA LEU A 242 0.54 17.75 -12.37
C LEU A 242 0.54 18.91 -13.37
N ARG A 243 -0.42 18.91 -14.31
CA ARG A 243 -0.58 19.95 -15.34
C ARG A 243 -0.89 21.33 -14.75
N GLU A 244 -1.75 21.40 -13.75
CA GLU A 244 -2.10 22.66 -13.08
C GLU A 244 -0.94 23.20 -12.23
N ASN A 245 -0.14 22.30 -11.65
CA ASN A 245 0.94 22.67 -10.74
C ASN A 245 2.32 22.81 -11.41
N VAL A 246 2.42 22.69 -12.74
CA VAL A 246 3.69 22.83 -13.51
C VAL A 246 4.48 24.07 -13.10
N HIS A 247 3.81 25.23 -12.97
CA HIS A 247 4.46 26.49 -12.64
C HIS A 247 5.01 26.51 -11.21
N SER A 248 4.30 25.90 -10.26
CA SER A 248 4.73 25.80 -8.86
C SER A 248 5.93 24.85 -8.71
N ILE A 249 5.86 23.70 -9.40
CA ILE A 249 6.95 22.71 -9.44
C ILE A 249 8.21 23.34 -10.04
N LYS A 250 8.07 24.09 -11.14
CA LYS A 250 9.17 24.79 -11.82
C LYS A 250 9.80 25.89 -10.95
N ALA A 251 8.99 26.70 -10.27
CA ALA A 251 9.48 27.74 -9.36
C ALA A 251 10.28 27.15 -8.18
N HIS A 252 9.81 26.03 -7.63
CA HIS A 252 10.52 25.31 -6.57
C HIS A 252 11.84 24.69 -7.06
N GLN A 253 11.89 24.17 -8.29
CA GLN A 253 13.14 23.67 -8.89
C GLN A 253 14.15 24.80 -9.15
N MET A 254 13.70 25.97 -9.61
CA MET A 254 14.55 27.16 -9.76
C MET A 254 15.13 27.64 -8.43
N ALA A 255 14.32 27.62 -7.36
CA ALA A 255 14.75 28.02 -6.02
C ALA A 255 15.79 27.09 -5.39
N LYS A 256 15.85 25.81 -5.80
CA LYS A 256 16.84 24.82 -5.33
C LYS A 256 18.21 24.92 -6.00
N GLY A 257 18.44 25.88 -6.91
CA GLY A 257 19.76 26.11 -7.48
C GLY A 257 20.26 25.00 -8.41
N ALA A 258 19.37 24.37 -9.18
CA ALA A 258 19.76 23.52 -10.31
C ALA A 258 20.34 24.38 -11.45
N ALA A 259 21.53 24.94 -11.23
CA ALA A 259 22.30 25.62 -12.24
C ALA A 259 23.01 24.58 -13.11
N GLY A 260 22.57 24.44 -14.36
CA GLY A 260 23.33 23.75 -15.40
C GLY A 260 22.78 22.40 -15.84
N LEU A 261 21.68 22.41 -16.59
CA LEU A 261 21.39 21.37 -17.58
C LEU A 261 21.36 22.05 -18.96
N PRO A 262 22.23 21.66 -19.91
CA PRO A 262 22.20 22.22 -21.25
C PRO A 262 20.89 21.79 -21.94
N GLY A 263 20.18 22.76 -22.53
CA GLY A 263 18.91 22.55 -23.23
C GLY A 263 17.66 23.14 -22.55
N LEU A 264 17.80 23.87 -21.44
CA LEU A 264 16.65 24.51 -20.78
C LEU A 264 15.97 25.60 -21.63
N ASP A 265 16.74 26.31 -22.46
CA ASP A 265 16.21 27.35 -23.35
C ASP A 265 15.37 26.72 -24.48
N GLN A 266 15.90 25.69 -25.14
CA GLN A 266 15.18 24.89 -26.16
C GLN A 266 13.83 24.36 -25.65
N ARG A 267 13.78 23.93 -24.38
CA ARG A 267 12.58 23.40 -23.72
C ARG A 267 11.53 24.46 -23.38
N VAL A 268 11.92 25.72 -23.21
CA VAL A 268 10.99 26.85 -23.06
C VAL A 268 10.34 27.16 -24.40
N PHE A 269 11.07 27.01 -25.51
CA PHE A 269 10.51 27.13 -26.85
C PHE A 269 9.53 25.99 -27.17
N ASP A 270 9.84 24.74 -26.81
CA ASP A 270 8.97 23.58 -27.10
C ASP A 270 7.62 23.62 -26.33
N ASP A 271 7.61 23.99 -25.03
CA ASP A 271 6.37 24.11 -24.23
C ASP A 271 5.54 25.35 -24.63
N ALA A 272 6.21 26.44 -25.01
CA ALA A 272 5.55 27.62 -25.56
C ALA A 272 4.94 27.32 -26.94
N GLU A 273 5.62 26.56 -27.79
CA GLU A 273 5.15 26.15 -29.11
C GLU A 273 3.96 25.18 -29.03
N GLU A 274 3.93 24.25 -28.06
CA GLU A 274 2.77 23.38 -27.81
C GLU A 274 1.56 24.18 -27.28
N ARG A 275 1.77 25.13 -26.35
CA ARG A 275 0.70 26.01 -25.87
C ARG A 275 0.17 26.94 -26.95
N MET A 276 1.05 27.50 -27.79
CA MET A 276 0.67 28.31 -28.94
C MET A 276 -0.03 27.49 -30.02
N SER A 277 0.34 26.22 -30.22
CA SER A 277 -0.36 25.31 -31.14
C SER A 277 -1.74 24.89 -30.60
N ALA A 278 -1.89 24.73 -29.28
CA ALA A 278 -3.16 24.38 -28.66
C ALA A 278 -4.20 25.51 -28.69
N MET A 279 -3.77 26.77 -28.87
CA MET A 279 -4.67 27.91 -29.10
C MET A 279 -5.22 27.90 -30.53
N ARG A 280 -6.50 28.22 -30.66
CA ARG A 280 -7.14 28.45 -31.97
C ARG A 280 -6.57 29.73 -32.57
N ARG A 281 -6.11 29.67 -33.81
CA ARG A 281 -5.55 30.85 -34.49
C ARG A 281 -6.67 31.83 -34.89
N PRO A 282 -6.41 33.15 -34.93
CA PRO A 282 -7.47 34.16 -35.12
C PRO A 282 -8.32 34.02 -36.39
N GLU A 283 -7.79 33.41 -37.45
CA GLU A 283 -8.48 33.20 -38.74
C GLU A 283 -8.79 31.72 -39.03
N GLU A 284 -8.56 30.83 -38.06
CA GLU A 284 -8.75 29.38 -38.25
C GLU A 284 -10.21 29.00 -37.99
N SER A 285 -10.83 28.30 -38.96
CA SER A 285 -12.16 27.74 -38.79
C SER A 285 -12.13 26.61 -37.74
N GLU A 286 -13.25 26.36 -37.06
CA GLU A 286 -13.30 25.31 -36.04
C GLU A 286 -12.95 23.93 -36.59
N MET A 287 -13.38 23.64 -37.82
CA MET A 287 -13.05 22.38 -38.50
C MET A 287 -11.54 22.24 -38.74
N ASP A 288 -10.88 23.31 -39.18
CA ASP A 288 -9.44 23.30 -39.47
C ASP A 288 -8.60 23.14 -38.20
N TYR A 289 -9.04 23.75 -37.10
CA TYR A 289 -8.44 23.57 -35.78
C TYR A 289 -8.47 22.10 -35.34
N PHE A 290 -9.62 21.44 -35.47
CA PHE A 290 -9.77 20.04 -35.08
C PHE A 290 -8.96 19.11 -35.99
N GLU A 291 -8.92 19.37 -37.29
CA GLU A 291 -8.15 18.58 -38.24
C GLU A 291 -6.64 18.71 -37.99
N ARG A 292 -6.14 19.92 -37.73
CA ARG A 292 -4.73 20.16 -37.35
C ARG A 292 -4.36 19.41 -36.07
N ARG A 293 -5.19 19.50 -35.03
CA ARG A 293 -4.97 18.80 -33.75
C ARG A 293 -5.01 17.29 -33.90
N TYR A 294 -5.85 16.78 -34.80
CA TYR A 294 -5.93 15.36 -35.11
C TYR A 294 -4.68 14.85 -35.84
N GLN A 295 -4.20 15.59 -36.84
CA GLN A 295 -2.97 15.24 -37.56
C GLN A 295 -1.72 15.33 -36.67
N GLU A 296 -1.64 16.31 -35.77
CA GLU A 296 -0.58 16.40 -34.75
C GLU A 296 -0.58 15.19 -33.82
N ARG A 297 -1.76 14.72 -33.39
CA ARG A 297 -1.90 13.53 -32.54
C ARG A 297 -1.42 12.27 -33.25
N LEU A 298 -1.84 12.07 -34.50
CA LEU A 298 -1.40 10.92 -35.32
C LEU A 298 0.12 10.93 -35.58
N LYS A 299 0.71 12.10 -35.81
CA LYS A 299 2.17 12.23 -35.97
C LYS A 299 2.92 11.91 -34.69
N ARG A 300 2.40 12.33 -33.52
CA ARG A 300 3.00 12.05 -32.20
C ARG A 300 2.80 10.60 -31.75
N GLU A 301 1.66 9.98 -32.04
CA GLU A 301 1.42 8.54 -31.82
C GLU A 301 2.38 7.68 -32.65
N LYS A 302 2.65 8.08 -33.91
CA LYS A 302 3.68 7.45 -34.75
C LYS A 302 5.12 7.65 -34.25
N ALA A 303 5.38 8.70 -33.46
CA ALA A 303 6.68 8.95 -32.84
C ALA A 303 6.91 8.11 -31.56
N GLY A 304 5.91 7.32 -31.13
CA GLY A 304 5.97 6.43 -29.96
C GLY A 304 5.56 7.10 -28.64
N PRO A 305 5.15 6.33 -27.62
CA PRO A 305 4.75 6.87 -26.32
C PRO A 305 5.93 7.55 -25.63
N SER A 306 5.72 8.75 -25.10
CA SER A 306 6.73 9.50 -24.34
C SER A 306 7.05 8.91 -22.97
N ARG A 307 6.21 7.99 -22.48
CA ARG A 307 6.39 7.27 -21.20
C ARG A 307 6.21 5.77 -21.41
N PRO A 308 7.21 4.93 -21.13
CA PRO A 308 6.96 3.50 -20.99
C PRO A 308 6.07 3.27 -19.76
N GLU A 309 5.18 2.29 -19.85
CA GLU A 309 4.47 1.75 -18.70
C GLU A 309 5.53 1.34 -17.64
N ILE A 310 5.31 1.70 -16.37
CA ILE A 310 6.26 1.41 -15.29
C ILE A 310 6.35 -0.11 -15.14
N THR A 311 7.34 -0.70 -15.78
CA THR A 311 7.50 -2.15 -15.92
C THR A 311 8.68 -2.68 -15.13
N ASP A 312 9.68 -1.85 -14.80
CA ASP A 312 10.82 -2.22 -13.98
C ASP A 312 11.34 -1.03 -13.16
N VAL A 313 11.28 -1.13 -11.83
CA VAL A 313 11.99 -0.23 -10.90
C VAL A 313 13.07 -1.06 -10.24
N ARG A 314 14.35 -0.82 -10.59
CA ARG A 314 15.47 -1.42 -9.87
C ARG A 314 15.90 -0.48 -8.75
N PRO A 315 16.04 -0.96 -7.50
CA PRO A 315 16.44 -0.10 -6.39
C PRO A 315 17.88 0.39 -6.56
N GLY A 316 18.07 1.69 -6.77
CA GLY A 316 19.37 2.35 -6.68
C GLY A 316 19.81 2.53 -5.21
N PRO A 317 21.13 2.56 -4.91
CA PRO A 317 21.61 2.73 -3.54
C PRO A 317 21.40 4.17 -3.08
N ARG A 318 20.64 4.37 -1.99
CA ARG A 318 20.46 5.71 -1.40
C ARG A 318 21.29 5.85 -0.13
N LYS A 319 22.20 6.83 -0.11
CA LYS A 319 22.80 7.36 1.13
C LYS A 319 21.72 8.12 1.91
N ALA A 320 21.71 7.95 3.22
CA ALA A 320 20.83 8.70 4.12
C ALA A 320 21.05 10.21 3.95
N LEU A 321 19.95 10.97 3.84
CA LEU A 321 19.97 12.42 3.92
C LEU A 321 20.41 12.80 5.34
N GLU A 322 21.66 13.26 5.49
CA GLU A 322 22.13 13.85 6.74
C GLU A 322 21.29 15.10 7.05
N GLY A 323 20.75 15.16 8.27
CA GLY A 323 19.96 16.30 8.73
C GLY A 323 20.77 17.60 8.75
N PRO A 324 20.10 18.77 8.71
CA PRO A 324 20.78 20.06 8.70
C PRO A 324 21.62 20.24 9.96
N LYS A 325 22.93 20.46 9.77
CA LYS A 325 23.88 20.75 10.85
C LYS A 325 23.43 22.00 11.60
N GLY A 326 23.30 21.86 12.93
CA GLY A 326 22.74 22.86 13.82
C GLY A 326 23.34 24.26 13.68
N VAL A 327 22.46 25.24 13.50
CA VAL A 327 22.76 26.66 13.67
C VAL A 327 23.02 26.89 15.16
N LYS A 328 24.27 27.24 15.51
CA LYS A 328 24.65 27.62 16.88
C LYS A 328 23.93 28.92 17.26
N SER A 329 22.97 28.83 18.17
CA SER A 329 22.40 29.99 18.87
C SER A 329 23.46 30.59 19.80
N LYS A 330 23.95 31.78 19.48
CA LYS A 330 24.76 32.60 20.40
C LYS A 330 23.83 33.17 21.47
N THR A 331 23.85 32.60 22.67
CA THR A 331 23.23 33.20 23.85
C THR A 331 24.18 34.26 24.40
N SER A 332 23.80 35.52 24.29
CA SER A 332 24.47 36.67 24.89
C SER A 332 24.11 36.75 26.37
N THR A 333 25.04 36.37 27.26
CA THR A 333 24.96 36.67 28.69
C THR A 333 25.44 38.11 28.94
N THR A 334 24.49 39.00 29.23
CA THR A 334 24.74 40.29 29.87
C THR A 334 25.02 40.06 31.35
N GLY A 335 26.17 40.55 31.82
CA GLY A 335 26.51 40.59 33.23
C GLY A 335 25.71 41.64 33.99
N ALA A 336 25.38 41.33 35.24
CA ALA A 336 25.06 42.31 36.26
C ALA A 336 25.80 41.90 37.55
N SER A 337 26.24 42.94 38.24
CA SER A 337 27.29 43.02 39.24
C SER A 337 26.91 42.56 40.66
N SER A 338 27.97 42.22 41.41
CA SER A 338 28.25 42.54 42.82
C SER A 338 27.36 41.99 43.94
N SER A 339 27.95 41.17 44.81
CA SER A 339 28.32 41.65 46.15
C SER A 339 29.38 40.77 46.82
N LYS A 340 30.40 41.41 47.39
CA LYS A 340 31.38 40.86 48.33
C LYS A 340 31.04 41.46 49.70
N ARG A 341 31.24 40.65 50.73
CA ARG A 341 31.02 40.85 52.17
C ARG A 341 29.61 40.61 52.67
#